data_AF-A0AAW5V1B3-F1
#
_entry.id   AF-A0AAW5V1B3-F1
#
_cell.length_a   1.000
_cell.length_b   1.000
_cell.length_c   1.000
_cell.angle_alpha   90.00
_cell.angle_beta   90.00
_cell.angle_gamma   90.00
#
_symmetry.space_group_name_H-M   'P 1'
#
loop_
_entity.id
_entity.type
_entity.pdbx_description
1 polymer ?
#
loop_
_entity_poly.entity_id
_entity_poly.type
_entity_poly.pdbx_seq_one_letter_code
_entity_poly.pdbx_strand_id
1 'polypeptide(L)'
;MKYRHGFLLIFPLLLVIFSYREADTRFSYDLSRFFEKTDHSKEEGVIVSYLTQKDASKISLRRKKELARAIVRFSQKLQLPDGTTLGDYPPVPSLFLLAWAKTRTDLQPISEKGYGILALSEFFVREFEMSSGTKINRDYDIQLDSIQFKIVLLKLKEYLAEGKSVKDAYQILYKNNIGPNEWEVLISNYKKIYDYVISESKP
;
A
#
# COMPACT_ATOMS: atom_id res chain seq x y z
N MET A 1 -6.24 -61.28 -23.63
CA MET A 1 -5.90 -60.61 -22.36
C MET A 1 -4.72 -59.65 -22.55
N LYS A 2 -4.86 -58.61 -23.37
CA LYS A 2 -3.94 -57.46 -23.45
C LYS A 2 -4.82 -56.24 -23.75
N TYR A 3 -4.51 -55.08 -23.18
CA TYR A 3 -5.31 -53.85 -23.19
C TYR A 3 -6.48 -53.78 -22.20
N ARG A 4 -6.20 -53.87 -20.88
CA ARG A 4 -7.17 -53.46 -19.85
C ARG A 4 -6.72 -52.28 -18.96
N HIS A 5 -5.50 -51.77 -19.17
CA HIS A 5 -4.91 -50.71 -18.34
C HIS A 5 -4.38 -49.50 -19.13
N GLY A 6 -4.55 -49.47 -20.46
CA GLY A 6 -4.09 -48.34 -21.29
C GLY A 6 -4.88 -47.05 -21.08
N PHE A 7 -6.10 -47.14 -20.53
CA PHE A 7 -6.98 -45.99 -20.32
C PHE A 7 -6.74 -45.27 -18.98
N LEU A 8 -6.04 -45.90 -18.03
CA LEU A 8 -5.78 -45.36 -16.69
C LEU A 8 -4.78 -44.21 -16.67
N LEU A 9 -3.96 -44.07 -17.72
CA LEU A 9 -3.05 -42.93 -17.91
C LEU A 9 -3.66 -41.80 -18.73
N ILE A 10 -4.77 -42.04 -19.43
CA ILE A 10 -5.41 -41.01 -20.27
C ILE A 10 -6.03 -39.92 -19.37
N PHE A 11 -6.63 -40.30 -18.25
CA PHE A 11 -7.25 -39.34 -17.33
C PHE A 11 -6.26 -38.37 -16.65
N PRO A 12 -5.14 -38.82 -16.04
CA PRO A 12 -4.13 -37.89 -15.51
C PRO A 12 -3.39 -37.12 -16.61
N LEU A 13 -3.18 -37.70 -17.80
CA LEU A 13 -2.57 -36.98 -18.92
C LEU A 13 -3.51 -35.89 -19.46
N LEU A 14 -4.81 -36.17 -19.56
CA LEU A 14 -5.82 -35.17 -19.90
C LEU A 14 -5.93 -34.09 -18.82
N LEU A 15 -5.82 -34.43 -17.54
CA LEU A 15 -5.76 -33.43 -16.45
C LEU A 15 -4.54 -32.52 -16.60
N VAL A 16 -3.37 -33.04 -16.95
CA VAL A 16 -2.17 -32.22 -17.22
C VAL A 16 -2.34 -31.37 -18.48
N ILE A 17 -2.96 -31.90 -19.54
CA ILE A 17 -3.22 -31.15 -20.78
C ILE A 17 -4.32 -30.08 -20.58
N PHE A 18 -5.36 -30.37 -19.81
CA PHE A 18 -6.41 -29.41 -19.46
C PHE A 18 -5.89 -28.36 -18.49
N SER A 19 -5.11 -28.72 -17.47
CA SER A 19 -4.48 -27.74 -16.59
C SER A 19 -3.41 -26.91 -17.29
N TYR A 20 -2.68 -27.45 -18.28
CA TYR A 20 -1.80 -26.67 -19.15
C TYR A 20 -2.59 -25.76 -20.11
N ARG A 21 -3.69 -26.24 -20.72
CA ARG A 21 -4.55 -25.41 -21.58
C ARG A 21 -5.38 -24.37 -20.80
N GLU A 22 -5.83 -24.64 -19.59
CA GLU A 22 -6.52 -23.68 -18.71
C GLU A 22 -5.53 -22.70 -18.06
N ALA A 23 -4.28 -23.11 -17.80
CA ALA A 23 -3.22 -22.18 -17.42
C ALA A 23 -2.84 -21.22 -18.56
N ASP A 24 -2.98 -21.63 -19.82
CA ASP A 24 -2.61 -20.82 -20.99
C ASP A 24 -3.77 -20.14 -21.73
N THR A 25 -5.04 -20.39 -21.36
CA THR A 25 -6.16 -19.74 -22.04
C THR A 25 -7.12 -19.08 -21.04
N ARG A 26 -6.87 -17.78 -20.82
CA ARG A 26 -7.75 -16.70 -20.32
C ARG A 26 -7.49 -16.12 -18.92
N PHE A 27 -6.82 -16.77 -17.98
CA PHE A 27 -6.56 -16.13 -16.67
C PHE A 27 -5.16 -15.46 -16.60
N SER A 28 -4.14 -16.05 -17.22
CA SER A 28 -2.75 -15.55 -17.22
C SER A 28 -2.50 -14.45 -18.26
N TYR A 29 -3.14 -14.54 -19.44
CA TYR A 29 -2.99 -13.57 -20.52
C TYR A 29 -3.75 -12.25 -20.24
N ASP A 30 -4.85 -12.32 -19.48
CA ASP A 30 -5.59 -11.13 -19.05
C ASP A 30 -4.90 -10.45 -17.85
N LEU A 31 -4.42 -11.21 -16.87
CA LEU A 31 -3.64 -10.64 -15.75
C LEU A 31 -2.31 -10.01 -16.20
N SER A 32 -1.66 -10.51 -17.25
CA SER A 32 -0.43 -9.90 -17.78
C SER A 32 -0.68 -8.62 -18.59
N ARG A 33 -1.91 -8.34 -19.03
CA ARG A 33 -2.33 -7.00 -19.51
C ARG A 33 -2.79 -6.07 -18.37
N PHE A 34 -3.25 -6.59 -17.24
CA PHE A 34 -3.56 -5.79 -16.03
C PHE A 34 -2.35 -5.45 -15.15
N PHE A 35 -1.24 -6.18 -15.30
CA PHE A 35 0.06 -5.76 -14.78
C PHE A 35 0.88 -5.20 -15.93
N GLU A 36 0.72 -3.91 -16.23
CA GLU A 36 1.78 -3.17 -16.92
C GLU A 36 3.07 -3.40 -16.14
N LYS A 37 3.95 -4.23 -16.72
CA LYS A 37 5.20 -4.64 -16.08
C LYS A 37 6.26 -3.52 -16.12
N THR A 38 5.87 -2.27 -16.36
CA THR A 38 6.77 -1.24 -16.88
C THR A 38 6.92 0.01 -16.02
N ASP A 39 6.06 0.29 -15.01
CA ASP A 39 6.25 1.48 -14.15
C ASP A 39 6.26 1.23 -12.64
N HIS A 40 5.64 0.17 -12.10
CA HIS A 40 5.68 -0.06 -10.64
C HIS A 40 7.09 -0.32 -10.10
N SER A 41 7.94 -0.99 -10.89
CA SER A 41 9.35 -1.17 -10.54
C SER A 41 10.13 0.14 -10.56
N LYS A 42 9.77 1.07 -11.45
CA LYS A 42 10.37 2.41 -11.50
C LYS A 42 9.92 3.26 -10.32
N GLU A 43 8.62 3.26 -10.03
CA GLU A 43 8.05 3.99 -8.88
C GLU A 43 8.59 3.46 -7.55
N GLU A 44 8.68 2.13 -7.39
CA GLU A 44 9.38 1.49 -6.27
C GLU A 44 10.84 1.96 -6.20
N GLY A 45 11.54 1.98 -7.35
CA GLY A 45 12.92 2.43 -7.47
C GLY A 45 13.11 3.88 -7.04
N VAL A 46 12.21 4.78 -7.46
CA VAL A 46 12.22 6.21 -7.10
C VAL A 46 12.01 6.38 -5.59
N ILE A 47 11.04 5.67 -5.00
CA ILE A 47 10.82 5.71 -3.54
C ILE A 47 12.05 5.18 -2.79
N VAL A 48 12.63 4.07 -3.24
CA VAL A 48 13.85 3.51 -2.64
C VAL A 48 15.03 4.49 -2.77
N SER A 49 15.16 5.18 -3.91
CA SER A 49 16.18 6.22 -4.13
C SER A 49 16.01 7.36 -3.13
N TYR A 50 14.79 7.92 -3.02
CA TYR A 50 14.46 8.97 -2.04
C TYR A 50 14.81 8.54 -0.61
N LEU A 51 14.38 7.34 -0.21
CA LEU A 51 14.65 6.74 1.10
C LEU A 51 16.14 6.45 1.34
N THR A 52 16.98 6.43 0.31
CA THR A 52 18.41 6.15 0.44
C THR A 52 19.22 7.43 0.45
N GLN A 53 18.87 8.40 -0.40
CA GLN A 53 19.66 9.59 -0.65
C GLN A 53 19.28 10.80 0.22
N LYS A 54 17.98 11.00 0.47
CA LYS A 54 17.48 12.22 1.13
C LYS A 54 16.94 11.95 2.51
N ASP A 55 16.22 10.85 2.65
CA ASP A 55 15.67 10.43 3.91
C ASP A 55 16.57 9.33 4.47
N ALA A 56 17.69 9.71 5.09
CA ALA A 56 18.64 8.82 5.77
C ALA A 56 18.03 8.13 7.01
N SER A 57 16.77 7.72 6.89
CA SER A 57 16.05 6.82 7.74
C SER A 57 16.96 5.67 8.15
N LYS A 58 17.01 5.42 9.46
CA LYS A 58 17.83 4.40 10.11
C LYS A 58 17.43 2.96 9.74
N ILE A 59 16.38 2.79 8.93
CA ILE A 59 15.87 1.49 8.50
C ILE A 59 16.78 0.87 7.42
N SER A 60 16.87 -0.46 7.41
CA SER A 60 17.73 -1.18 6.47
C SER A 60 17.26 -1.06 5.01
N LEU A 61 18.17 -1.26 4.04
CA LEU A 61 17.81 -1.24 2.62
C LEU A 61 16.71 -2.27 2.28
N ARG A 62 16.74 -3.45 2.90
CA ARG A 62 15.68 -4.45 2.77
C ARG A 62 14.33 -3.87 3.19
N ARG A 63 14.28 -3.22 4.35
CA ARG A 63 13.07 -2.61 4.87
C ARG A 63 12.55 -1.48 3.98
N LYS A 64 13.45 -0.64 3.44
CA LYS A 64 13.11 0.41 2.45
C LYS A 64 12.41 -0.19 1.22
N LYS A 65 12.93 -1.30 0.68
CA LYS A 65 12.32 -2.02 -0.45
C LYS A 65 10.95 -2.60 -0.12
N GLU A 66 10.81 -3.22 1.06
CA GLU A 66 9.53 -3.77 1.53
C GLU A 66 8.47 -2.67 1.70
N LEU A 67 8.85 -1.53 2.29
CA LEU A 67 7.98 -0.37 2.44
C LEU A 67 7.58 0.23 1.09
N ALA A 68 8.55 0.45 0.18
CA ALA A 68 8.28 0.97 -1.16
C ALA A 68 7.29 0.08 -1.92
N ARG A 69 7.49 -1.24 -1.89
CA ARG A 69 6.56 -2.21 -2.50
C ARG A 69 5.17 -2.13 -1.88
N ALA A 70 5.07 -2.01 -0.55
CA ALA A 70 3.78 -1.85 0.11
C ALA A 70 3.09 -0.56 -0.35
N ILE A 71 3.80 0.57 -0.33
CA ILE A 71 3.28 1.87 -0.76
C ILE A 71 2.76 1.81 -2.20
N VAL A 72 3.57 1.35 -3.16
CA VAL A 72 3.17 1.28 -4.58
C VAL A 72 1.98 0.34 -4.79
N ARG A 73 1.97 -0.81 -4.11
CA ARG A 73 0.84 -1.75 -4.21
C ARG A 73 -0.47 -1.14 -3.69
N PHE A 74 -0.41 -0.37 -2.62
CA PHE A 74 -1.59 0.19 -1.97
C PHE A 74 -2.00 1.56 -2.54
N SER A 75 -1.07 2.31 -3.13
CA SER A 75 -1.36 3.57 -3.83
C SER A 75 -2.29 3.34 -5.02
N GLN A 76 -2.15 2.23 -5.75
CA GLN A 76 -3.07 1.82 -6.82
C GLN A 76 -4.53 1.71 -6.38
N LYS A 77 -4.74 1.41 -5.10
CA LYS A 77 -6.07 1.26 -4.52
C LYS A 77 -6.60 2.58 -3.97
N LEU A 78 -5.76 3.59 -3.79
CA LEU A 78 -6.15 4.89 -3.28
C LEU A 78 -6.64 5.75 -4.44
N GLN A 79 -7.96 5.89 -4.52
CA GLN A 79 -8.62 6.85 -5.42
C GLN A 79 -8.99 8.07 -4.60
N LEU A 80 -8.38 9.20 -4.92
CA LEU A 80 -8.71 10.49 -4.32
C LEU A 80 -9.79 11.16 -5.19
N PRO A 81 -10.73 11.92 -4.59
CA PRO A 81 -11.76 12.62 -5.35
C PRO A 81 -11.17 13.55 -6.41
N ASP A 82 -11.88 13.74 -7.52
CA ASP A 82 -11.46 14.64 -8.59
C ASP A 82 -11.27 16.07 -8.07
N GLY A 83 -10.22 16.74 -8.54
CA GLY A 83 -9.87 18.10 -8.11
C GLY A 83 -9.21 18.17 -6.72
N THR A 84 -8.96 17.03 -6.05
CA THR A 84 -8.16 17.01 -4.82
C THR A 84 -6.76 17.56 -5.08
N THR A 85 -6.30 18.49 -4.26
CA THR A 85 -4.90 18.92 -4.23
C THR A 85 -4.27 18.63 -2.87
N LEU A 86 -2.97 18.37 -2.86
CA LEU A 86 -2.18 18.19 -1.64
C LEU A 86 -1.33 19.44 -1.42
N GLY A 87 -1.96 20.45 -0.82
CA GLY A 87 -1.48 21.83 -0.89
C GLY A 87 -1.68 22.36 -2.31
N ASP A 88 -0.60 22.79 -2.94
CA ASP A 88 -0.61 23.40 -4.29
C ASP A 88 -0.21 22.39 -5.39
N TYR A 89 -0.05 21.11 -5.01
CA TYR A 89 0.51 20.07 -5.87
C TYR A 89 -0.56 19.06 -6.28
N PRO A 90 -0.44 18.47 -7.49
CA PRO A 90 -1.34 17.40 -7.90
C PRO A 90 -1.15 16.18 -6.99
N PRO A 91 -2.21 15.41 -6.73
CA PRO A 91 -2.16 14.30 -5.79
C PRO A 91 -1.50 13.08 -6.44
N VAL A 92 -0.34 12.66 -5.93
CA VAL A 92 0.34 11.41 -6.30
C VAL A 92 0.16 10.43 -5.13
N PRO A 93 -0.70 9.40 -5.27
CA PRO A 93 -1.08 8.54 -4.15
C PRO A 93 0.08 7.86 -3.43
N SER A 94 1.11 7.42 -4.15
CA SER A 94 2.29 6.76 -3.56
C SER A 94 3.12 7.73 -2.70
N LEU A 95 3.37 8.94 -3.20
CA LEU A 95 4.09 9.97 -2.46
C LEU A 95 3.29 10.45 -1.26
N PHE A 96 1.96 10.49 -1.38
CA PHE A 96 1.07 10.78 -0.25
C PHE A 96 1.18 9.71 0.84
N LEU A 97 1.12 8.42 0.50
CA LEU A 97 1.29 7.34 1.48
C LEU A 97 2.69 7.35 2.12
N LEU A 98 3.73 7.70 1.37
CA LEU A 98 5.08 7.89 1.90
C LEU A 98 5.14 9.07 2.89
N ALA A 99 4.60 10.23 2.50
CA ALA A 99 4.51 11.42 3.35
C ALA A 99 3.71 11.15 4.62
N TRP A 100 2.65 10.34 4.51
CA TRP A 100 1.84 9.91 5.63
C TRP A 100 2.67 9.10 6.63
N ALA A 101 3.33 8.03 6.19
CA ALA A 101 4.20 7.22 7.04
C ALA A 101 5.33 8.04 7.68
N LYS A 102 5.94 8.95 6.90
CA LYS A 102 6.97 9.88 7.38
C LYS A 102 6.43 10.79 8.48
N THR A 103 5.21 11.29 8.34
CA THR A 103 4.61 12.22 9.31
C THR A 103 4.24 11.52 10.62
N ARG A 104 3.76 10.27 10.54
CA ARG A 104 3.28 9.55 11.72
C ARG A 104 4.42 9.07 12.62
N THR A 105 5.44 8.44 12.03
CA THR A 105 6.49 7.78 12.81
C THR A 105 7.90 8.05 12.33
N ASP A 106 8.09 9.00 11.43
CA ASP A 106 9.40 9.21 10.81
C ASP A 106 9.94 7.94 10.12
N LEU A 107 9.02 7.14 9.56
CA LEU A 107 9.29 5.84 8.94
C LEU A 107 9.81 4.75 9.91
N GLN A 108 9.76 5.00 11.22
CA GLN A 108 10.10 3.99 12.21
C GLN A 108 8.95 2.99 12.37
N PRO A 109 9.23 1.68 12.39
CA PRO A 109 8.20 0.66 12.56
C PRO A 109 7.68 0.60 14.00
N ILE A 110 8.43 1.11 14.97
CA ILE A 110 8.07 1.15 16.39
C ILE A 110 7.81 2.61 16.74
N SER A 111 6.65 2.87 17.34
CA SER A 111 6.26 4.20 17.79
C SER A 111 5.55 4.11 19.13
N GLU A 112 5.83 5.06 20.02
CA GLU A 112 5.08 5.21 21.27
C GLU A 112 3.64 5.66 21.02
N LYS A 113 3.36 6.24 19.84
CA LYS A 113 2.04 6.74 19.44
C LYS A 113 1.08 5.62 19.03
N GLY A 114 1.56 4.39 18.81
CA GLY A 114 0.72 3.27 18.40
C GLY A 114 1.44 2.23 17.55
N TYR A 115 0.67 1.39 16.88
CA TYR A 115 1.20 0.25 16.15
C TYR A 115 1.74 0.64 14.77
N GLY A 116 2.93 0.10 14.47
CA GLY A 116 3.54 0.14 13.15
C GLY A 116 3.92 1.54 12.66
N ILE A 117 4.21 1.63 11.35
CA ILE A 117 4.69 2.84 10.67
C ILE A 117 3.61 3.93 10.52
N LEU A 118 2.34 3.59 10.71
CA LEU A 118 1.24 4.56 10.68
C LEU A 118 0.81 5.00 12.08
N ALA A 119 1.44 4.48 13.15
CA ALA A 119 1.09 4.74 14.54
C ALA A 119 -0.43 4.62 14.79
N LEU A 120 -0.98 3.45 14.47
CA LEU A 120 -2.40 3.18 14.64
C LEU A 120 -2.71 2.98 16.12
N SER A 121 -3.72 3.68 16.63
CA SER A 121 -4.11 3.53 18.03
C SER A 121 -4.83 2.19 18.26
N GLU A 122 -4.74 1.63 19.47
CA GLU A 122 -5.52 0.43 19.84
C GLU A 122 -7.03 0.67 19.68
N PHE A 123 -7.48 1.90 19.91
CA PHE A 123 -8.86 2.29 19.69
C PHE A 123 -9.28 2.15 18.22
N PHE A 124 -8.47 2.65 17.28
CA PHE A 124 -8.72 2.50 15.85
C PHE A 124 -8.76 1.02 15.44
N VAL A 125 -7.80 0.22 15.93
CA VAL A 125 -7.73 -1.21 15.61
C VAL A 125 -8.99 -1.92 16.12
N ARG A 126 -9.42 -1.68 17.36
CA ARG A 126 -10.65 -2.26 17.91
C ARG A 126 -11.91 -1.85 17.15
N GLU A 127 -12.05 -0.57 16.81
CA GLU A 127 -13.17 -0.09 15.98
C GLU A 127 -13.19 -0.81 14.61
N PHE A 128 -12.02 -0.97 13.99
CA PHE A 128 -11.90 -1.71 12.74
C PHE A 128 -12.30 -3.19 12.91
N GLU A 129 -11.81 -3.88 13.93
CA GLU A 129 -12.16 -5.29 14.18
C GLU A 129 -13.67 -5.48 14.42
N MET A 130 -14.30 -4.58 15.18
CA MET A 130 -15.75 -4.61 15.41
C MET A 130 -16.54 -4.42 14.11
N SER A 131 -16.10 -3.51 13.25
CA SER A 131 -16.80 -3.25 11.97
C SER A 131 -16.54 -4.32 10.91
N SER A 132 -15.35 -4.94 10.91
CA SER A 132 -14.93 -5.89 9.87
C SER A 132 -15.14 -7.36 10.26
N GLY A 133 -15.44 -7.64 11.54
CA GLY A 133 -15.55 -9.00 12.08
C GLY A 133 -14.24 -9.79 12.05
N THR A 134 -13.12 -9.14 11.72
CA THR A 134 -11.80 -9.78 11.59
C THR A 134 -10.95 -9.44 12.80
N LYS A 135 -10.32 -10.45 13.42
CA LYS A 135 -9.32 -10.23 14.47
C LYS A 135 -7.95 -9.96 13.87
N ILE A 136 -7.23 -9.00 14.44
CA ILE A 136 -5.88 -8.58 14.05
C ILE A 136 -4.91 -8.92 15.19
N ASN A 137 -3.87 -9.67 14.89
CA ASN A 137 -2.81 -9.94 15.87
C ASN A 137 -1.94 -8.69 16.11
N ARG A 138 -1.82 -8.25 17.37
CA ARG A 138 -1.05 -7.06 17.76
C ARG A 138 0.47 -7.25 17.66
N ASP A 139 0.91 -8.49 17.80
CA ASP A 139 2.33 -8.85 17.80
C ASP A 139 2.87 -9.02 16.37
N TYR A 140 2.01 -9.43 15.43
CA TYR A 140 2.42 -9.77 14.07
C TYR A 140 1.69 -8.95 13.00
N ASP A 141 0.37 -9.06 12.91
CA ASP A 141 -0.39 -8.54 11.77
C ASP A 141 -0.28 -7.01 11.68
N ILE A 142 -0.51 -6.32 12.79
CA ILE A 142 -0.52 -4.85 12.80
C ILE A 142 0.87 -4.24 12.56
N GLN A 143 1.95 -5.02 12.72
CA GLN A 143 3.31 -4.59 12.45
C GLN A 143 3.65 -4.62 10.96
N LEU A 144 2.87 -5.33 10.15
CA LEU A 144 3.06 -5.39 8.70
C LEU A 144 2.50 -4.16 8.01
N ASP A 145 3.33 -3.42 7.27
CA ASP A 145 2.90 -2.22 6.53
C ASP A 145 1.73 -2.51 5.59
N SER A 146 1.74 -3.69 4.96
CA SER A 146 0.69 -4.08 4.05
C SER A 146 -0.67 -4.20 4.73
N ILE A 147 -0.72 -4.67 5.96
CA ILE A 147 -1.94 -4.74 6.75
C ILE A 147 -2.34 -3.34 7.20
N GLN A 148 -1.40 -2.55 7.71
CA GLN A 148 -1.65 -1.16 8.12
C GLN A 148 -2.23 -0.32 6.99
N PHE A 149 -1.59 -0.30 5.81
CA PHE A 149 -2.11 0.43 4.65
C PHE A 149 -3.46 -0.14 4.20
N LYS A 150 -3.66 -1.46 4.21
CA LYS A 150 -4.95 -2.05 3.85
C LYS A 150 -6.08 -1.54 4.75
N ILE A 151 -5.93 -1.62 6.06
CA ILE A 151 -7.00 -1.24 7.01
C ILE A 151 -7.26 0.26 7.01
N VAL A 152 -6.21 1.08 6.93
CA VAL A 152 -6.34 2.54 6.87
C VAL A 152 -7.02 2.97 5.57
N LEU A 153 -6.63 2.39 4.43
CA LEU A 153 -7.23 2.74 3.15
C LEU A 153 -8.70 2.32 3.05
N LEU A 154 -9.10 1.21 3.68
CA LEU A 154 -10.51 0.82 3.74
C LEU A 154 -11.33 1.90 4.48
N LYS A 155 -10.88 2.32 5.66
CA LYS A 155 -11.55 3.37 6.43
C LYS A 155 -11.50 4.73 5.75
N LEU A 156 -10.37 5.08 5.13
CA LEU A 156 -10.27 6.30 4.35
C LEU A 156 -11.30 6.33 3.22
N LYS A 157 -11.46 5.22 2.48
CA LYS A 157 -12.47 5.11 1.41
C LYS A 157 -13.89 5.25 1.92
N GLU A 158 -14.21 4.65 3.07
CA GLU A 158 -15.51 4.82 3.71
C GLU A 158 -15.80 6.32 3.95
N TYR A 159 -14.87 7.05 4.56
CA TYR A 159 -15.06 8.49 4.81
C TYR A 159 -15.11 9.34 3.54
N LEU A 160 -14.30 9.01 2.52
CA LEU A 160 -14.36 9.71 1.23
C LEU A 160 -15.71 9.45 0.54
N ALA A 161 -16.26 8.24 0.63
CA ALA A 161 -17.58 7.91 0.09
C ALA A 161 -18.73 8.62 0.84
N GLU A 162 -18.54 8.94 2.12
CA GLU A 162 -19.43 9.80 2.92
C GLU A 162 -19.30 11.30 2.56
N GLY A 163 -18.46 11.65 1.58
CA GLY A 163 -18.26 13.03 1.11
C GLY A 163 -17.29 13.85 1.97
N LYS A 164 -16.49 13.22 2.83
CA LYS A 164 -15.44 13.92 3.59
C LYS A 164 -14.29 14.32 2.66
N SER A 165 -13.66 15.46 2.95
CA SER A 165 -12.40 15.82 2.31
C SER A 165 -11.28 14.86 2.74
N VAL A 166 -10.19 14.80 1.98
CA VAL A 166 -9.02 13.97 2.34
C VAL A 166 -8.42 14.38 3.69
N LYS A 167 -8.40 15.70 3.98
CA LYS A 167 -7.94 16.23 5.26
C LYS A 167 -8.84 15.75 6.40
N ASP A 168 -10.14 15.89 6.25
CA ASP A 168 -11.09 15.51 7.30
C ASP A 168 -11.07 14.00 7.52
N ALA A 169 -11.04 13.21 6.44
CA ALA A 169 -10.94 11.76 6.52
C ALA A 169 -9.64 11.32 7.22
N TYR A 170 -8.51 11.96 6.90
CA TYR A 170 -7.25 11.75 7.61
C TYR A 170 -7.37 12.07 9.10
N GLN A 171 -7.98 13.21 9.45
CA GLN A 171 -8.12 13.63 10.84
C GLN A 171 -9.06 12.70 11.62
N ILE A 172 -10.14 12.23 11.01
CA ILE A 172 -11.07 11.28 11.63
C ILE A 172 -10.41 9.93 11.90
N LEU A 173 -9.49 9.47 11.05
CA LEU A 173 -8.76 8.21 11.25
C LEU A 173 -7.97 8.19 12.56
N TYR A 174 -7.39 9.32 12.94
CA TYR A 174 -6.50 9.41 14.10
C TYR A 174 -7.13 10.05 15.33
N LYS A 175 -8.26 10.76 15.19
CA LYS A 175 -9.01 11.39 16.30
C LYS A 175 -8.07 12.15 17.25
N ASN A 176 -7.94 11.68 18.49
CA ASN A 176 -7.15 12.30 19.54
C ASN A 176 -5.64 11.98 19.46
N ASN A 177 -5.23 11.10 18.53
CA ASN A 177 -3.83 10.71 18.32
C ASN A 177 -3.14 11.56 17.24
N ILE A 178 -3.57 12.82 17.11
CA ILE A 178 -3.06 13.79 16.13
C ILE A 178 -2.27 14.86 16.88
N GLY A 179 -1.04 15.11 16.44
CA GLY A 179 -0.24 16.23 16.93
C GLY A 179 -0.74 17.58 16.42
N PRO A 180 -0.36 18.70 17.04
CA PRO A 180 -0.66 20.02 16.51
C PRO A 180 -0.09 20.17 15.10
N ASN A 181 -0.87 20.73 14.17
CA ASN A 181 -0.49 20.98 12.77
C ASN A 181 -0.04 19.74 11.98
N GLU A 182 -0.47 18.54 12.36
CA GLU A 182 -0.02 17.30 11.73
C GLU A 182 -0.32 17.24 10.22
N TRP A 183 -1.48 17.77 9.81
CA TRP A 183 -1.83 17.83 8.40
C TRP A 183 -0.87 18.74 7.62
N GLU A 184 -0.55 19.90 8.16
CA GLU A 184 0.39 20.85 7.56
C GLU A 184 1.81 20.26 7.48
N VAL A 185 2.21 19.46 8.49
CA VAL A 185 3.45 18.67 8.45
C VAL A 185 3.41 17.61 7.34
N LEU A 186 2.29 16.90 7.19
CA LEU A 186 2.10 15.92 6.11
C LEU A 186 2.25 16.58 4.75
N ILE A 187 1.58 17.72 4.53
CA ILE A 187 1.68 18.46 3.27
C ILE A 187 3.12 18.94 3.05
N SER A 188 3.81 19.44 4.07
CA SER A 188 5.22 19.83 3.97
C SER A 188 6.12 18.66 3.55
N ASN A 189 5.93 17.48 4.16
CA ASN A 189 6.65 16.26 3.78
C ASN A 189 6.32 15.83 2.34
N TYR A 190 5.05 15.88 1.96
CA TYR A 190 4.61 15.58 0.60
C TYR A 190 5.28 16.48 -0.44
N LYS A 191 5.30 17.80 -0.21
CA LYS A 191 5.96 18.78 -1.09
C LYS A 191 7.44 18.46 -1.29
N LYS A 192 8.18 18.21 -0.20
CA LYS A 192 9.60 17.83 -0.25
C LYS A 192 9.86 16.57 -1.06
N ILE A 193 9.02 15.54 -0.87
CA ILE A 193 9.11 14.29 -1.62
C ILE A 193 8.81 14.54 -3.10
N TYR A 194 7.74 15.26 -3.40
CA TYR A 194 7.31 15.55 -4.76
C TYR A 194 8.38 16.33 -5.54
N ASP A 195 8.92 17.40 -4.95
CA ASP A 195 9.97 18.20 -5.59
C ASP A 195 11.22 17.37 -5.89
N TYR A 196 11.59 16.42 -5.02
CA TYR A 196 12.69 15.50 -5.28
C TYR A 196 12.41 14.60 -6.49
N VAL A 197 11.23 13.97 -6.53
CA VAL A 197 10.85 13.08 -7.63
C VAL A 197 10.78 13.81 -8.96
N ILE A 198 10.28 15.05 -8.96
CA ILE A 198 10.20 15.87 -10.18
C ILE A 198 11.57 16.43 -10.59
N SER A 199 12.44 16.77 -9.65
CA SER A 199 13.77 17.29 -9.98
C SER A 199 14.72 16.21 -10.49
N GLU A 200 14.66 14.97 -9.96
CA GLU A 200 15.42 13.84 -10.50
C GLU A 200 14.87 13.28 -11.82
N SER A 201 13.63 13.61 -12.20
CA SER A 201 13.05 13.23 -13.49
C SER A 201 13.30 14.26 -14.60
N LYS A 202 14.02 15.35 -14.32
CA LYS A 202 14.55 16.25 -15.37
C LYS A 202 15.80 15.61 -16.01
N PRO A 203 15.85 15.52 -17.35
CA PRO A 203 16.95 14.90 -18.10
C PRO A 203 18.28 15.65 -17.93
#